data_AF-A0A2U1FCR3-F1
#
_entry.id   AF-A0A2U1FCR3-F1
#
_cell.length_a   1.000
_cell.length_b   1.000
_cell.length_c   1.000
_cell.angle_alpha   90.00
_cell.angle_beta   90.00
_cell.angle_gamma   90.00
#
_symmetry.space_group_name_H-M   'P 1'
#
loop_
_entity.id
_entity.type
_entity.pdbx_description
1 polymer ?
#
loop_
_entity_poly.entity_id
_entity_poly.type
_entity_poly.pdbx_seq_one_letter_code
_entity_poly.pdbx_strand_id
1 'polypeptide(L)'
;MTHTATRRPTAAPAVVTALRVLSVLTVVALLFQFLTAGGLVGQSGGGGALAAHATGAIVLHVLSGLTMVAAALAWRGGAALWPLVVAALVFALSFLQAYVGSYGPLLVHIPGAMVLTVGSVLVAAWSFTRGATGAR
;
A
#
# COMPACT_ATOMS: atom_id res chain seq x y z
N MET A 1 -2.88 37.39 31.17
CA MET A 1 -2.13 36.53 30.23
C MET A 1 -3.10 35.54 29.60
N THR A 2 -3.56 35.80 28.39
CA THR A 2 -4.44 34.90 27.63
C THR A 2 -3.59 33.88 26.87
N HIS A 3 -3.64 32.62 27.29
CA HIS A 3 -3.03 31.53 26.53
C HIS A 3 -3.89 31.21 25.31
N THR A 4 -3.46 31.65 24.13
CA THR A 4 -4.04 31.20 22.87
C THR A 4 -3.71 29.72 22.67
N ALA A 5 -4.63 28.83 23.01
CA ALA A 5 -4.50 27.40 22.72
C ALA A 5 -4.57 27.19 21.20
N THR A 6 -3.42 26.93 20.59
CA THR A 6 -3.33 26.57 19.16
C THR A 6 -3.93 25.17 19.00
N ARG A 7 -5.14 25.10 18.44
CA ARG A 7 -5.79 23.82 18.11
C ARG A 7 -4.94 23.13 17.04
N ARG A 8 -4.28 22.03 17.41
CA ARG A 8 -3.47 21.25 16.47
C ARG A 8 -4.42 20.63 15.42
N PRO A 9 -4.14 20.76 14.12
CA PRO A 9 -4.96 20.13 13.08
C PRO A 9 -5.01 18.61 13.33
N THR A 10 -6.20 18.03 13.24
CA THR A 10 -6.44 16.59 13.26
C THR A 10 -6.93 16.16 11.89
N ALA A 11 -6.41 15.04 11.37
CA ALA A 11 -6.88 14.50 10.10
C ALA A 11 -8.40 14.26 10.15
N ALA A 12 -9.10 14.59 9.07
CA ALA A 12 -10.54 14.39 8.99
C ALA A 12 -10.86 12.89 9.12
N PRO A 13 -11.92 12.49 9.86
CA PRO A 13 -12.28 11.08 10.05
C PRO A 13 -12.42 10.31 8.73
N ALA A 14 -12.98 10.96 7.70
CA ALA A 14 -13.13 10.37 6.37
C ALA A 14 -11.79 10.02 5.71
N VAL A 15 -10.75 10.85 5.88
CA VAL A 15 -9.40 10.60 5.34
C VAL A 15 -8.78 9.39 6.01
N VAL A 16 -8.93 9.26 7.33
CA VAL A 16 -8.42 8.11 8.08
C VAL A 16 -9.15 6.83 7.67
N THR A 17 -10.47 6.87 7.51
CA THR A 17 -11.25 5.73 7.01
C THR A 17 -10.83 5.34 5.59
N ALA A 18 -10.65 6.30 4.69
CA ALA A 18 -10.17 6.04 3.34
C ALA A 18 -8.79 5.37 3.36
N LEU A 19 -7.85 5.88 4.17
CA LEU A 19 -6.52 5.28 4.31
C LEU A 19 -6.59 3.83 4.81
N ARG A 20 -7.45 3.54 5.79
CA ARG A 20 -7.65 2.17 6.31
C ARG A 20 -8.15 1.23 5.22
N VAL A 21 -9.21 1.63 4.53
CA VAL A 21 -9.82 0.81 3.48
C VAL A 21 -8.82 0.57 2.34
N LEU A 22 -8.17 1.62 1.83
CA LEU A 22 -7.23 1.52 0.73
C LEU A 22 -5.98 0.70 1.08
N SER A 23 -5.43 0.88 2.28
CA SER A 23 -4.27 0.10 2.72
C SER A 23 -4.61 -1.38 2.91
N VAL A 24 -5.78 -1.72 3.47
CA VAL A 24 -6.26 -3.10 3.55
C VAL A 24 -6.48 -3.69 2.17
N LEU A 25 -7.13 -2.96 1.26
CA LEU A 25 -7.32 -3.41 -0.12
C LEU A 25 -5.98 -3.62 -0.85
N THR A 26 -4.97 -2.79 -0.59
CA THR A 26 -3.61 -2.97 -1.13
C THR A 26 -2.99 -4.29 -0.65
N VAL A 27 -3.15 -4.64 0.63
CA VAL A 27 -2.71 -5.93 1.18
C VAL A 27 -3.47 -7.10 0.55
N VAL A 28 -4.79 -6.97 0.36
CA VAL A 28 -5.60 -7.99 -0.33
C VAL A 28 -5.18 -8.16 -1.79
N ALA A 29 -4.86 -7.07 -2.49
CA ALA A 29 -4.34 -7.14 -3.86
C ALA A 29 -2.99 -7.87 -3.92
N LEU A 30 -2.09 -7.66 -2.95
CA LEU A 30 -0.84 -8.43 -2.85
C LEU A 30 -1.11 -9.92 -2.57
N LEU A 31 -2.07 -10.26 -1.71
CA LEU A 31 -2.49 -11.65 -1.53
C LEU A 31 -2.96 -12.27 -2.85
N PHE A 32 -3.78 -11.56 -3.60
CA PHE A 32 -4.22 -12.00 -4.93
C PHE A 32 -3.05 -12.20 -5.90
N GLN A 33 -2.03 -11.33 -5.87
CA GLN A 33 -0.80 -11.51 -6.64
C GLN A 33 -0.07 -12.81 -6.26
N PHE A 34 0.01 -13.16 -4.97
CA PHE A 34 0.64 -14.42 -4.55
C PHE A 34 -0.16 -15.66 -4.98
N LEU A 35 -1.49 -15.63 -4.90
CA LEU A 35 -2.34 -16.73 -5.35
C LEU A 35 -2.20 -16.98 -6.85
N THR A 36 -2.23 -15.91 -7.65
CA THR A 36 -2.06 -16.00 -9.11
C THR A 36 -0.63 -16.39 -9.50
N ALA A 37 0.39 -15.90 -8.78
CA ALA A 37 1.78 -16.33 -8.97
C ALA A 37 1.98 -17.82 -8.64
N GLY A 38 1.32 -18.34 -7.60
CA GLY A 38 1.30 -19.78 -7.31
C GLY A 38 0.76 -20.61 -8.48
N GLY A 39 -0.28 -20.12 -9.16
CA GLY A 39 -0.81 -20.74 -10.38
C GLY A 39 0.14 -20.70 -11.58
N LEU A 40 1.01 -19.69 -11.65
CA LEU A 40 2.04 -19.55 -12.70
C LEU A 40 3.23 -20.50 -12.50
N VAL A 41 3.66 -20.68 -11.25
CA VAL A 41 4.79 -21.56 -10.90
C VAL A 41 4.36 -23.03 -10.82
N GLY A 42 3.08 -23.29 -10.52
CA GLY A 42 2.51 -24.63 -10.49
C GLY A 42 2.23 -25.23 -11.87
N GLN A 43 1.78 -26.49 -11.89
CA GLN A 43 1.44 -27.24 -13.12
C GLN A 43 0.15 -26.77 -13.82
N SER A 44 -0.51 -25.74 -13.28
CA SER A 44 -1.75 -25.14 -13.78
C SER A 44 -1.53 -23.98 -14.75
N GLY A 45 -0.28 -23.80 -15.24
CA GLY A 45 0.24 -22.63 -15.97
C GLY A 45 -0.38 -22.30 -17.33
N GLY A 46 -1.71 -22.27 -17.42
CA GLY A 46 -2.45 -21.72 -18.56
C GLY A 46 -2.45 -20.19 -18.56
N GLY A 47 -2.68 -19.59 -19.73
CA GLY A 47 -2.68 -18.13 -19.93
C GLY A 47 -3.64 -17.33 -19.03
N GLY A 48 -4.64 -17.97 -18.44
CA GLY A 48 -5.56 -17.34 -17.49
C GLY A 48 -4.89 -16.85 -16.20
N ALA A 49 -3.93 -17.61 -15.65
CA ALA A 49 -3.22 -17.20 -14.44
C ALA A 49 -2.34 -15.97 -14.70
N LEU A 50 -1.70 -15.90 -15.89
CA LEU A 50 -0.89 -14.76 -16.30
C LEU A 50 -1.75 -13.51 -16.50
N ALA A 51 -2.88 -13.63 -17.20
CA ALA A 51 -3.80 -12.52 -17.41
C ALA A 51 -4.37 -12.00 -16.08
N ALA A 52 -4.74 -12.90 -15.17
CA ALA A 52 -5.20 -12.54 -13.83
C ALA A 52 -4.10 -11.83 -13.02
N HIS A 53 -2.87 -12.35 -13.04
CA HIS A 53 -1.73 -11.75 -12.35
C HIS A 53 -1.44 -10.34 -12.88
N ALA A 54 -1.35 -10.17 -14.19
CA ALA A 54 -1.11 -8.87 -14.84
C ALA A 54 -2.23 -7.86 -14.53
N THR A 55 -3.50 -8.30 -14.56
CA THR A 55 -4.65 -7.45 -14.19
C THR A 55 -4.57 -7.04 -12.72
N GLY A 56 -4.23 -7.98 -11.83
CA GLY A 56 -4.06 -7.69 -10.41
C GLY A 56 -2.90 -6.73 -10.13
N ALA A 57 -1.84 -6.74 -10.94
CA ALA A 57 -0.74 -5.78 -10.83
C ALA A 57 -1.21 -4.35 -11.14
N ILE A 58 -2.06 -4.17 -12.16
CA ILE A 58 -2.70 -2.87 -12.47
C ILE A 58 -3.53 -2.39 -11.29
N VAL A 59 -4.38 -3.27 -10.73
CA VAL A 59 -5.19 -2.96 -9.54
C VAL A 59 -4.31 -2.58 -8.36
N LEU A 60 -3.20 -3.28 -8.13
CA LEU A 60 -2.23 -2.97 -7.10
C LEU A 60 -1.62 -1.57 -7.28
N HIS A 61 -1.26 -1.16 -8.50
CA HIS A 61 -0.76 0.20 -8.76
C HIS A 61 -1.79 1.26 -8.39
N VAL A 62 -3.05 1.07 -8.78
CA VAL A 62 -4.13 2.02 -8.46
C VAL A 62 -4.35 2.10 -6.95
N LEU A 63 -4.48 0.97 -6.26
CA LEU A 63 -4.74 0.94 -4.83
C LEU A 63 -3.57 1.49 -4.00
N SER A 64 -2.33 1.14 -4.35
CA SER A 64 -1.15 1.68 -3.66
C SER A 64 -0.98 3.18 -3.92
N GLY A 65 -1.27 3.67 -5.13
CA GLY A 65 -1.27 5.10 -5.46
C GLY A 65 -2.34 5.87 -4.66
N LEU A 66 -3.56 5.35 -4.59
CA LEU A 66 -4.62 5.93 -3.77
C LEU A 66 -4.28 5.90 -2.27
N THR A 67 -3.65 4.82 -1.80
CA THR A 67 -3.15 4.72 -0.41
C THR A 67 -2.11 5.79 -0.11
N MET A 68 -1.16 6.02 -1.02
CA MET A 68 -0.18 7.11 -0.92
C MET A 68 -0.86 8.48 -0.86
N VAL A 69 -1.85 8.74 -1.70
CA VAL A 69 -2.62 10.00 -1.68
C VAL A 69 -3.36 10.17 -0.35
N ALA A 70 -4.04 9.14 0.15
CA ALA A 70 -4.73 9.18 1.44
C ALA A 70 -3.74 9.43 2.60
N ALA A 71 -2.56 8.81 2.57
CA ALA A 71 -1.50 9.05 3.55
C ALA A 71 -0.96 10.49 3.48
N ALA A 72 -0.85 11.07 2.27
CA ALA A 72 -0.45 12.46 2.10
C ALA A 72 -1.48 13.43 2.69
N LEU A 73 -2.77 13.17 2.48
CA LEU A 73 -3.86 13.94 3.08
C LEU A 73 -3.86 13.82 4.62
N ALA A 74 -3.60 12.63 5.16
CA ALA A 74 -3.48 12.41 6.60
C ALA A 74 -2.28 13.18 7.20
N TRP A 75 -1.12 13.15 6.52
CA TRP A 75 0.07 13.93 6.92
C TRP A 75 -0.20 15.44 6.91
N ARG A 76 -0.84 15.96 5.85
CA ARG A 76 -1.29 17.36 5.80
C ARG A 76 -2.27 17.73 6.92
N GLY A 77 -3.03 16.75 7.40
CA GLY A 77 -3.92 16.85 8.56
C GLY A 77 -3.23 16.69 9.92
N GLY A 78 -1.89 16.58 9.98
CA GLY A 78 -1.13 16.51 11.22
C GLY A 78 -0.66 15.11 11.63
N ALA A 79 -0.87 14.08 10.81
CA ALA A 79 -0.32 12.75 11.06
C ALA A 79 1.20 12.68 10.83
N ALA A 80 1.84 11.61 11.29
CA ALA A 80 3.28 11.40 11.08
C ALA A 80 3.63 11.30 9.57
N LEU A 81 4.83 11.73 9.18
CA LEU A 81 5.30 11.69 7.78
C LEU A 81 5.70 10.27 7.32
N TRP A 82 6.23 9.43 8.22
CA TRP A 82 6.80 8.14 7.83
C TRP A 82 5.82 7.19 7.08
N PRO A 83 4.50 7.13 7.39
CA PRO A 83 3.58 6.26 6.66
C PRO A 83 3.36 6.72 5.22
N LEU A 84 3.43 8.04 4.96
CA LEU A 84 3.44 8.57 3.60
C LEU A 84 4.69 8.12 2.85
N VAL A 85 5.86 8.21 3.48
CA VAL A 85 7.12 7.75 2.86
C VAL A 85 7.04 6.27 2.52
N VAL A 86 6.56 5.42 3.43
CA VAL A 86 6.40 3.99 3.18
C VAL A 86 5.37 3.72 2.07
N ALA A 87 4.23 4.40 2.08
CA ALA A 87 3.22 4.25 1.02
C ALA A 87 3.73 4.68 -0.35
N ALA A 88 4.53 5.76 -0.41
CA ALA A 88 5.16 6.23 -1.64
C ALA A 88 6.20 5.22 -2.16
N LEU A 89 7.00 4.63 -1.27
CA LEU A 89 7.94 3.56 -1.63
C LEU A 89 7.20 2.32 -2.15
N VAL A 90 6.12 1.89 -1.50
CA VAL A 90 5.28 0.78 -1.97
C VAL A 90 4.74 1.07 -3.37
N PHE A 91 4.19 2.26 -3.59
CA PHE A 91 3.67 2.67 -4.89
C PHE A 91 4.76 2.64 -5.97
N ALA A 92 5.91 3.29 -5.74
CA ALA A 92 7.01 3.32 -6.70
C ALA A 92 7.59 1.91 -6.98
N LEU A 93 7.84 1.13 -5.93
CA LEU A 93 8.37 -0.22 -6.04
C LEU A 93 7.39 -1.18 -6.70
N SER A 94 6.07 -0.90 -6.67
CA SER A 94 5.10 -1.72 -7.40
C SER A 94 5.37 -1.71 -8.91
N PHE A 95 5.72 -0.57 -9.50
CA PHE A 95 6.08 -0.48 -10.92
C PHE A 95 7.40 -1.19 -11.23
N LEU A 96 8.39 -1.04 -10.33
CA LEU A 96 9.64 -1.80 -10.46
C LEU A 96 9.36 -3.31 -10.42
N GLN A 97 8.45 -3.75 -9.56
CA GLN A 97 8.02 -5.14 -9.50
C GLN A 97 7.30 -5.61 -10.76
N ALA A 98 6.48 -4.77 -11.39
CA ALA A 98 5.86 -5.09 -12.67
C ALA A 98 6.89 -5.26 -13.79
N TYR A 99 7.92 -4.39 -13.83
CA TYR A 99 9.03 -4.51 -14.77
C TYR A 99 9.83 -5.80 -14.53
N VAL A 100 10.28 -6.04 -13.30
CA VAL A 100 11.06 -7.23 -12.94
C VAL A 100 10.24 -8.51 -13.11
N GLY A 101 8.95 -8.50 -12.82
CA GLY A 101 8.06 -9.65 -13.02
C GLY A 101 7.84 -10.00 -14.49
N SER A 102 7.98 -9.01 -15.39
CA SER A 102 7.80 -9.20 -16.83
C SER A 102 9.09 -9.62 -17.54
N TYR A 103 10.24 -9.14 -17.08
CA TYR A 103 11.51 -9.27 -17.81
C TYR A 103 12.70 -9.78 -16.98
N GLY A 104 12.56 -9.81 -15.66
CA GLY A 104 13.65 -10.06 -14.72
C GLY A 104 13.58 -11.42 -14.02
N PRO A 105 14.60 -11.74 -13.20
CA PRO A 105 14.65 -13.01 -12.49
C PRO A 105 13.65 -13.05 -11.32
N LEU A 106 13.04 -14.22 -11.11
CA LEU A 106 12.20 -14.49 -9.93
C LEU A 106 12.92 -14.23 -8.60
N LEU A 107 14.25 -14.40 -8.59
CA LEU A 107 15.11 -14.13 -7.43
C LEU A 107 15.03 -12.67 -6.95
N VAL A 108 14.66 -11.72 -7.82
CA VAL A 108 14.47 -10.30 -7.46
C VAL A 108 12.98 -9.99 -7.29
N HIS A 109 12.13 -10.61 -8.11
CA HIS A 109 10.68 -10.42 -8.02
C HIS A 109 10.12 -10.85 -6.65
N ILE A 110 10.45 -12.07 -6.19
CA ILE A 110 9.89 -12.62 -4.94
C ILE A 110 10.30 -11.80 -3.70
N PRO A 111 11.59 -11.48 -3.45
CA PRO A 111 11.95 -10.65 -2.31
C PRO A 111 11.37 -9.24 -2.39
N GLY A 112 11.29 -8.65 -3.58
CA GLY A 112 10.67 -7.34 -3.74
C GLY A 112 9.17 -7.35 -3.43
N ALA A 113 8.45 -8.41 -3.79
CA ALA A 113 7.06 -8.60 -3.37
C ALA A 113 6.91 -8.72 -1.85
N MET A 114 7.89 -9.33 -1.15
CA MET A 114 7.92 -9.34 0.32
C MET A 114 8.09 -7.93 0.90
N VAL A 115 8.97 -7.11 0.32
CA VAL A 115 9.16 -5.71 0.74
C VAL A 115 7.86 -4.90 0.57
N LEU A 116 7.17 -5.04 -0.57
CA LEU A 116 5.87 -4.41 -0.79
C LEU A 116 4.82 -4.84 0.24
N THR A 117 4.83 -6.12 0.60
CA THR A 117 3.90 -6.69 1.59
C THR A 117 4.15 -6.12 2.98
N VAL A 118 5.41 -6.13 3.44
CA VAL A 118 5.77 -5.55 4.73
C VAL A 118 5.42 -4.06 4.77
N GLY A 119 5.78 -3.29 3.74
CA GLY A 119 5.44 -1.86 3.66
C GLY A 119 3.93 -1.60 3.73
N SER A 120 3.15 -2.38 2.97
CA SER A 120 1.69 -2.25 2.90
C SER A 120 1.03 -2.62 4.24
N VAL A 121 1.47 -3.70 4.88
CA VAL A 121 0.99 -4.12 6.21
C VAL A 121 1.38 -3.11 7.28
N LEU A 122 2.57 -2.52 7.23
CA LEU A 122 2.99 -1.49 8.18
C LEU A 122 2.09 -0.24 8.09
N VAL A 123 1.79 0.23 6.87
CA VAL A 123 0.88 1.36 6.66
C VAL A 123 -0.54 1.01 7.12
N ALA A 124 -1.03 -0.18 6.78
CA ALA A 124 -2.34 -0.65 7.20
C ALA A 124 -2.44 -0.71 8.73
N ALA A 125 -1.51 -1.40 9.40
CA ALA A 125 -1.48 -1.52 10.86
C ALA A 125 -1.40 -0.14 11.54
N TRP A 126 -0.54 0.76 11.04
CA TRP A 126 -0.43 2.10 11.58
C TRP A 126 -1.73 2.91 11.45
N SER A 127 -2.49 2.73 10.35
CA SER A 127 -3.75 3.45 10.11
C SER A 127 -4.82 3.18 11.18
N PHE A 128 -4.71 2.07 11.91
CA PHE A 128 -5.61 1.72 13.03
C PHE A 128 -5.11 2.24 14.39
N THR A 129 -3.92 2.83 14.47
CA THR A 129 -3.39 3.41 15.70
C THR A 129 -3.92 4.82 15.97
N ARG A 130 -3.81 5.29 17.21
CA ARG A 130 -4.14 6.68 17.59
C ARG A 130 -3.30 7.73 16.86
N GLY A 131 -2.11 7.34 16.40
CA GLY A 131 -1.23 8.20 15.61
C GLY A 131 -1.84 8.62 14.27
N ALA A 132 -2.76 7.84 13.71
CA ALA A 132 -3.46 8.16 12.48
C ALA A 132 -4.67 9.09 12.68
N THR A 133 -5.29 9.09 13.87
CA THR A 133 -6.45 9.93 14.22
C THR A 133 -6.07 11.26 14.86
N GLY A 134 -4.78 11.50 15.15
CA GLY A 134 -4.30 12.75 15.75
C GLY A 134 -4.57 12.89 17.25
N ALA A 135 -5.10 11.86 17.91
CA ALA A 135 -5.30 11.84 19.36
C ALA A 135 -3.99 11.39 20.05
N ARG A 136 -3.23 12.33 20.61
CA ARG A 136 -2.22 12.04 21.62
C ARG A 136 -2.82 12.22 23.00
#